data_AF-A0A1H9F8Q5-F1
#
_entry.id   AF-A0A1H9F8Q5-F1
#
_cell.length_a   1.000
_cell.length_b   1.000
_cell.length_c   1.000
_cell.angle_alpha   90.00
_cell.angle_beta   90.00
_cell.angle_gamma   90.00
#
_symmetry.space_group_name_H-M   'P 1'
#
loop_
_entity.id
_entity.type
_entity.pdbx_description
1 polymer ?
#
loop_
_entity_poly.entity_id
_entity_poly.type
_entity_poly.pdbx_seq_one_letter_code
_entity_poly.pdbx_strand_id
1 'polypeptide(L)'
;MDDRLQRIVDEIYEKFGLTSYVLKRHHLDRQVDCFQNTYYTLTTEWFPFGVEEPEDGSNPTGTAVIEVNIHTKRVCSAVFVQETTYADGVQFPDQRLDTIVSWIEDETGLTYGEQFCLEKEEPGNYLFYSCWQGIITSPVGSIKVKLNSDNCLLFFPSLSLFL
;
A
#
# COMPACT_ATOMS: atom_id res chain seq x y z
N MET A 1 -14.85 9.46 15.24
CA MET A 1 -14.58 8.12 14.69
C MET A 1 -14.73 7.12 15.82
N ASP A 2 -15.04 5.84 15.56
CA ASP A 2 -14.95 4.78 16.58
C ASP A 2 -13.49 4.60 17.05
N ASP A 3 -13.26 4.35 18.34
CA ASP A 3 -11.91 4.25 18.93
C ASP A 3 -11.03 3.19 18.25
N ARG A 4 -11.62 2.10 17.75
CA ARG A 4 -10.87 1.04 17.08
C ARG A 4 -10.36 1.50 15.72
N LEU A 5 -11.20 2.24 14.98
CA LEU A 5 -10.82 2.81 13.69
C LEU A 5 -9.82 3.95 13.87
N GLN A 6 -9.97 4.76 14.93
CA GLN A 6 -9.01 5.81 15.26
C GLN A 6 -7.60 5.24 15.47
N ARG A 7 -7.48 4.12 16.19
CA ARG A 7 -6.17 3.45 16.35
C ARG A 7 -5.56 2.99 15.03
N ILE A 8 -6.37 2.50 14.10
CA ILE A 8 -5.87 2.10 12.76
C ILE A 8 -5.41 3.35 11.99
N VAL A 9 -6.17 4.44 12.07
CA VAL A 9 -5.79 5.72 11.46
C VAL A 9 -4.48 6.27 12.04
N ASP A 10 -4.30 6.18 13.35
CA ASP A 10 -3.08 6.61 14.03
C ASP A 10 -1.89 5.72 13.62
N GLU A 11 -2.09 4.39 13.55
CA GLU A 11 -1.09 3.43 13.05
C GLU A 11 -0.71 3.72 11.58
N ILE A 12 -1.67 4.09 10.72
CA ILE A 12 -1.41 4.52 9.33
C ILE A 12 -0.58 5.82 9.32
N TYR A 13 -0.98 6.80 10.12
CA TYR A 13 -0.30 8.09 10.21
C TYR A 13 1.17 7.94 10.59
N GLU A 14 1.45 7.14 11.61
CA GLU A 14 2.81 6.87 12.07
C GLU A 14 3.60 6.04 11.05
N LYS A 15 3.05 4.93 10.56
CA LYS A 15 3.75 4.02 9.63
C LYS A 15 4.19 4.73 8.36
N PHE A 16 3.32 5.54 7.78
CA PHE A 16 3.60 6.20 6.51
C PHE A 16 4.29 7.56 6.67
N GLY A 17 4.44 8.07 7.90
CA GLY A 17 5.06 9.37 8.11
C GLY A 17 4.23 10.49 7.50
N LEU A 18 2.95 10.54 7.85
CA LEU A 18 1.98 11.47 7.27
C LEU A 18 2.00 12.84 7.97
N THR A 19 3.15 13.25 8.50
CA THR A 19 3.29 14.48 9.29
C THR A 19 2.94 15.73 8.51
N SER A 20 3.13 15.72 7.18
CA SER A 20 2.81 16.81 6.25
C SER A 20 1.39 16.73 5.67
N TYR A 21 0.51 15.92 6.25
CA TYR A 21 -0.81 15.61 5.72
C TYR A 21 -1.95 15.82 6.73
N VAL A 22 -3.17 15.93 6.20
CA VAL A 22 -4.42 15.93 6.96
C VAL A 22 -5.34 14.84 6.44
N LEU A 23 -5.87 14.00 7.33
CA LEU A 23 -6.94 13.07 6.99
C LEU A 23 -8.17 13.85 6.56
N LYS A 24 -8.60 13.69 5.31
CA LYS A 24 -9.80 14.35 4.78
C LYS A 24 -11.00 13.42 4.75
N ARG A 25 -10.79 12.20 4.24
CA ARG A 25 -11.87 11.24 4.02
C ARG A 25 -11.43 9.87 4.52
N HIS A 26 -12.41 9.12 5.02
CA HIS A 26 -12.24 7.71 5.32
C HIS A 26 -13.56 6.99 5.07
N HIS A 27 -13.49 5.74 4.63
CA HIS A 27 -14.66 4.91 4.44
C HIS A 27 -14.31 3.44 4.66
N LEU A 28 -15.35 2.63 4.92
CA LEU A 28 -15.23 1.19 5.08
C LEU A 28 -15.85 0.51 3.86
N ASP A 29 -15.08 -0.37 3.24
CA ASP A 29 -15.56 -1.20 2.16
C ASP A 29 -15.66 -2.66 2.62
N ARG A 30 -16.73 -3.33 2.17
CA ARG A 30 -16.85 -4.78 2.30
C ARG A 30 -16.30 -5.40 1.03
N GLN A 31 -15.32 -6.26 1.20
CA GLN A 31 -14.71 -7.02 0.12
C GLN A 31 -15.00 -8.52 0.31
N VAL A 32 -15.00 -9.26 -0.80
CA VAL A 32 -15.13 -10.72 -0.82
C VAL A 32 -14.01 -11.27 -1.68
N ASP A 33 -13.19 -12.14 -1.12
CA ASP A 33 -12.10 -12.78 -1.86
C ASP A 33 -12.60 -13.91 -2.79
N CYS A 34 -11.67 -14.54 -3.51
CA CYS A 34 -11.98 -15.66 -4.39
C CYS A 34 -12.40 -16.94 -3.65
N PHE A 35 -12.15 -17.01 -2.34
CA PHE A 35 -12.54 -18.11 -1.43
C PHE A 35 -13.86 -17.84 -0.71
N GLN A 36 -14.56 -16.76 -1.05
CA GLN A 36 -15.82 -16.30 -0.42
C GLN A 36 -15.67 -15.83 1.04
N ASN A 37 -14.46 -15.56 1.51
CA ASN A 37 -14.29 -14.90 2.80
C ASN A 37 -14.67 -13.43 2.65
N THR A 38 -15.45 -12.94 3.60
CA THR A 38 -15.75 -11.51 3.70
C THR A 38 -14.69 -10.85 4.58
N TYR A 39 -14.09 -9.77 4.08
CA TYR A 39 -13.24 -8.91 4.86
C TYR A 39 -13.65 -7.44 4.67
N TYR A 40 -13.17 -6.60 5.57
CA TYR A 40 -13.48 -5.18 5.57
C TYR A 40 -12.18 -4.39 5.49
N THR A 41 -12.15 -3.40 4.62
CA THR A 41 -11.02 -2.50 4.44
C THR A 41 -11.40 -1.10 4.91
N LEU A 42 -10.49 -0.45 5.64
CA LEU A 42 -10.55 0.97 5.91
C LEU A 42 -9.70 1.68 4.86
N THR A 43 -10.35 2.49 4.05
CA THR A 43 -9.70 3.38 3.08
C THR A 43 -9.58 4.76 3.73
N THR A 44 -8.38 5.34 3.70
CA THR A 44 -8.08 6.67 4.21
C THR A 44 -7.46 7.54 3.14
N GLU A 45 -7.90 8.78 3.05
CA GLU A 45 -7.41 9.76 2.07
C GLU A 45 -6.84 10.97 2.80
N TRP A 46 -5.54 11.16 2.62
CA TRP A 46 -4.74 12.16 3.31
C TRP A 46 -4.25 13.21 2.33
N PHE A 47 -4.65 14.46 2.53
CA PHE A 47 -4.26 15.54 1.62
C PHE A 47 -3.03 16.26 2.17
N PRO A 48 -2.06 16.65 1.32
CA PRO A 48 -0.95 17.47 1.77
C PRO A 48 -1.43 18.80 2.36
N PHE A 49 -0.71 19.34 3.34
CA PHE A 49 -1.07 20.61 3.94
C PHE A 49 -1.15 21.74 2.91
N GLY A 50 -2.18 22.59 3.05
CA GLY A 50 -2.36 23.78 2.21
C GLY A 50 -2.86 23.50 0.80
N VAL A 51 -3.17 22.25 0.46
CA VAL A 51 -3.75 21.90 -0.84
C VAL A 51 -5.28 21.96 -0.77
N GLU A 52 -5.88 22.67 -1.71
CA GLU A 52 -7.34 22.76 -1.87
C GLU A 52 -7.88 21.54 -2.60
N GLU A 53 -9.11 21.16 -2.27
CA GLU A 53 -9.81 20.08 -2.96
C GLU A 53 -10.26 20.58 -4.34
N PRO A 54 -9.93 19.84 -5.42
CA PRO A 54 -10.43 20.13 -6.76
C PRO A 54 -11.96 20.20 -6.81
N GLU A 55 -12.51 21.12 -7.62
CA GLU A 55 -13.97 21.28 -7.76
C GLU A 55 -14.67 20.02 -8.32
N ASP A 56 -13.95 19.20 -9.07
CA ASP A 56 -14.46 17.92 -9.62
C ASP A 56 -14.48 16.78 -8.60
N GLY A 57 -14.05 17.04 -7.36
CA GLY A 57 -14.01 16.08 -6.25
C GLY A 57 -12.87 15.06 -6.35
N SER A 58 -11.98 15.19 -7.33
CA SER A 58 -10.81 14.34 -7.47
C SER A 58 -9.81 14.53 -6.33
N ASN A 59 -8.96 13.52 -6.10
CA ASN A 59 -7.87 13.68 -5.14
C ASN A 59 -6.80 14.60 -5.73
N PRO A 60 -6.36 15.65 -5.01
CA PRO A 60 -5.27 16.48 -5.49
C PRO A 60 -3.95 15.72 -5.55
N THR A 61 -3.00 16.22 -6.35
CA THR A 61 -1.63 15.71 -6.42
C THR A 61 -1.01 15.59 -5.03
N GLY A 62 -0.32 14.48 -4.77
CA GLY A 62 0.32 14.25 -3.49
C GLY A 62 -0.54 13.49 -2.48
N THR A 63 -1.86 13.39 -2.71
CA THR A 63 -2.79 12.69 -1.79
C THR A 63 -2.33 11.26 -1.56
N ALA A 64 -2.25 10.86 -0.29
CA ALA A 64 -2.00 9.47 0.09
C ALA A 64 -3.35 8.76 0.28
N VAL A 65 -3.60 7.74 -0.56
CA VAL A 65 -4.76 6.85 -0.43
C VAL A 65 -4.24 5.52 0.10
N ILE A 66 -4.62 5.18 1.33
CA ILE A 66 -4.11 4.01 2.04
C ILE A 66 -5.28 3.14 2.47
N GLU A 67 -5.20 1.87 2.11
CA GLU A 67 -6.19 0.84 2.42
C GLU A 67 -5.59 -0.19 3.37
N VAL A 68 -6.30 -0.48 4.46
CA VAL A 68 -5.89 -1.45 5.48
C VAL A 68 -7.02 -2.41 5.77
N ASN A 69 -6.73 -3.70 5.88
CA ASN A 69 -7.70 -4.68 6.38
C ASN A 69 -7.94 -4.46 7.88
N ILE A 70 -9.17 -4.20 8.30
CA ILE A 70 -9.46 -3.80 9.69
C ILE A 70 -9.27 -4.92 10.72
N HIS A 71 -9.25 -6.19 10.27
CA HIS A 71 -9.08 -7.35 11.14
C HIS A 71 -7.61 -7.71 11.33
N THR A 72 -6.85 -7.75 10.24
CA THR A 72 -5.42 -8.10 10.27
C THR A 72 -4.52 -6.90 10.50
N LYS A 73 -5.04 -5.67 10.30
CA LYS A 73 -4.30 -4.40 10.31
C LYS A 73 -3.18 -4.31 9.27
N ARG A 74 -3.19 -5.21 8.30
CA ARG A 74 -2.22 -5.26 7.20
C ARG A 74 -2.59 -4.26 6.11
N VAL A 75 -1.57 -3.61 5.54
CA VAL A 75 -1.74 -2.69 4.41
C VAL A 75 -2.11 -3.50 3.18
N CYS A 76 -3.27 -3.17 2.59
CA CYS A 76 -3.72 -3.71 1.32
C CYS A 76 -3.20 -2.85 0.16
N SER A 77 -3.21 -1.53 0.33
CA SER A 77 -2.77 -0.61 -0.70
C SER A 77 -2.24 0.69 -0.11
N ALA A 78 -1.25 1.29 -0.77
CA ALA A 78 -0.77 2.64 -0.51
C ALA A 78 -0.41 3.32 -1.83
N VAL A 79 -1.17 4.34 -2.20
CA VAL A 79 -1.04 5.05 -3.48
C VAL A 79 -0.92 6.54 -3.24
N PHE A 80 0.14 7.13 -3.78
CA PHE A 80 0.35 8.57 -3.78
C PHE A 80 -0.01 9.16 -5.15
N VAL A 81 -1.01 10.03 -5.16
CA VAL A 81 -1.62 10.56 -6.40
C VAL A 81 -0.60 11.35 -7.22
N GLN A 82 -0.54 11.04 -8.52
CA GLN A 82 0.42 11.61 -9.48
C GLN A 82 1.89 11.37 -9.07
N GLU A 83 2.18 10.23 -8.44
CA GLU A 83 3.55 9.79 -8.11
C GLU A 83 4.33 10.85 -7.30
N THR A 84 3.61 11.62 -6.48
CA THR A 84 4.16 12.67 -5.63
C THR A 84 3.90 12.32 -4.17
N THR A 85 4.93 12.33 -3.32
CA THR A 85 4.79 12.10 -1.89
C THR A 85 5.55 13.15 -1.09
N TYR A 86 5.00 13.51 0.06
CA TYR A 86 5.62 14.34 1.10
C TYR A 86 5.79 13.55 2.40
N ALA A 87 5.56 12.24 2.33
CA ALA A 87 5.57 11.35 3.46
C ALA A 87 6.99 10.83 3.71
N ASP A 88 7.35 10.62 4.97
CA ASP A 88 8.71 10.30 5.40
C ASP A 88 8.83 8.94 6.13
N GLY A 89 7.78 8.13 6.15
CA GLY A 89 7.74 6.86 6.88
C GLY A 89 8.33 5.67 6.12
N VAL A 90 7.73 5.29 4.99
CA VAL A 90 8.16 4.09 4.23
C VAL A 90 9.23 4.46 3.20
N GLN A 91 10.48 4.11 3.51
CA GLN A 91 11.66 4.42 2.70
C GLN A 91 12.59 3.21 2.57
N PHE A 92 13.27 3.10 1.43
CA PHE A 92 14.21 2.03 1.12
C PHE A 92 15.58 2.62 0.76
N PRO A 93 16.31 3.19 1.73
CA PRO A 93 17.49 4.03 1.47
C PRO A 93 18.61 3.32 0.69
N ASP A 94 18.73 2.01 0.81
CA ASP A 94 19.73 1.19 0.11
C ASP A 94 19.23 0.58 -1.20
N GLN A 95 17.94 0.77 -1.55
CA GLN A 95 17.23 0.12 -2.66
C GLN A 95 17.47 -1.39 -2.76
N ARG A 96 17.84 -2.05 -1.66
CA ARG A 96 18.14 -3.46 -1.74
C ARG A 96 16.84 -4.25 -1.83
N LEU A 97 16.81 -5.17 -2.79
CA LEU A 97 15.68 -6.04 -3.01
C LEU A 97 15.26 -6.79 -1.74
N ASP A 98 16.20 -7.22 -0.91
CA ASP A 98 15.90 -7.92 0.35
C ASP A 98 15.17 -7.04 1.36
N THR A 99 15.49 -5.75 1.44
CA THR A 99 14.75 -4.78 2.27
C THR A 99 13.31 -4.61 1.78
N ILE A 100 13.11 -4.51 0.47
CA ILE A 100 11.78 -4.38 -0.15
C ILE A 100 10.98 -5.66 0.05
N VAL A 101 11.60 -6.82 -0.18
CA VAL A 101 10.99 -8.13 0.04
C VAL A 101 10.55 -8.27 1.49
N SER A 102 11.44 -8.02 2.46
CA SER A 102 11.11 -8.11 3.89
C SER A 102 9.91 -7.22 4.24
N TRP A 103 9.87 -5.99 3.70
CA TRP A 103 8.72 -5.11 3.91
C TRP A 103 7.43 -5.67 3.31
N ILE A 104 7.46 -6.24 2.10
CA ILE A 104 6.29 -6.90 1.50
C ILE A 104 5.83 -8.09 2.36
N GLU A 105 6.76 -8.91 2.86
CA GLU A 105 6.45 -10.05 3.74
C GLU A 105 5.79 -9.58 5.04
N ASP A 106 6.27 -8.50 5.65
CA ASP A 106 5.67 -7.92 6.86
C ASP A 106 4.27 -7.36 6.61
N GLU A 107 4.07 -6.66 5.48
CA GLU A 107 2.78 -6.04 5.16
C GLU A 107 1.73 -7.05 4.68
N THR A 108 2.13 -8.09 3.96
CA THR A 108 1.19 -9.05 3.35
C THR A 108 1.08 -10.36 4.13
N GLY A 109 2.14 -10.75 4.84
CA GLY A 109 2.33 -12.08 5.42
C GLY A 109 2.61 -13.18 4.40
N LEU A 110 2.95 -12.82 3.16
CA LEU A 110 3.40 -13.76 2.14
C LEU A 110 4.89 -14.08 2.35
N THR A 111 5.35 -15.18 1.77
CA THR A 111 6.77 -15.56 1.79
C THR A 111 7.39 -15.52 0.39
N TYR A 112 8.52 -14.84 0.25
CA TYR A 112 9.24 -14.70 -1.01
C TYR A 112 9.83 -16.04 -1.49
N GLY A 113 9.72 -16.30 -2.78
CA GLY A 113 10.10 -17.58 -3.39
C GLY A 113 9.09 -18.70 -3.17
N GLU A 114 8.18 -18.58 -2.19
CA GLU A 114 7.12 -19.56 -1.96
C GLU A 114 5.78 -19.12 -2.53
N GLN A 115 5.41 -17.85 -2.31
CA GLN A 115 4.10 -17.28 -2.65
C GLN A 115 4.19 -16.08 -3.61
N PHE A 116 5.32 -15.38 -3.61
CA PHE A 116 5.59 -14.32 -4.59
C PHE A 116 7.07 -14.30 -4.98
N CYS A 117 7.34 -13.93 -6.22
CA CYS A 117 8.66 -13.99 -6.83
C CYS A 117 8.90 -12.72 -7.65
N LEU A 118 10.14 -12.23 -7.67
CA LEU A 118 10.50 -11.06 -8.48
C LEU A 118 10.40 -11.43 -9.96
N GLU A 119 9.63 -10.66 -10.71
CA GLU A 119 9.53 -10.78 -12.17
C GLU A 119 10.39 -9.72 -12.86
N LYS A 120 10.31 -8.47 -12.39
CA LYS A 120 10.97 -7.34 -13.04
C LYS A 120 11.50 -6.36 -12.00
N GLU A 121 12.74 -5.93 -12.23
CA GLU A 121 13.41 -4.88 -11.46
C GLU A 121 13.92 -3.80 -12.43
N GLU A 122 13.46 -2.58 -12.19
CA GLU A 122 13.91 -1.34 -12.83
C GLU A 122 14.20 -0.32 -11.73
N PRO A 123 15.01 0.73 -11.98
CA PRO A 123 15.27 1.75 -10.97
C PRO A 123 13.98 2.29 -10.33
N GLY A 124 13.83 2.09 -9.02
CA GLY A 124 12.64 2.49 -8.24
C GLY A 124 11.34 1.76 -8.61
N ASN A 125 11.37 0.69 -9.41
CA ASN A 125 10.18 -0.02 -9.88
C ASN A 125 10.38 -1.53 -9.78
N TYR A 126 9.60 -2.18 -8.93
CA TYR A 126 9.68 -3.62 -8.68
C TYR A 126 8.32 -4.25 -8.97
N LEU A 127 8.33 -5.34 -9.73
CA LEU A 127 7.15 -6.13 -10.03
C LEU A 127 7.38 -7.56 -9.56
N PHE A 128 6.48 -8.04 -8.72
CA PHE A 128 6.46 -9.41 -8.23
C PHE A 128 5.19 -10.10 -8.72
N TYR A 129 5.30 -11.38 -9.04
CA TYR A 129 4.18 -12.23 -9.40
C TYR A 129 3.95 -13.32 -8.37
N SER A 130 2.70 -13.78 -8.28
CA SER A 130 2.33 -14.95 -7.51
C SER A 130 3.07 -16.17 -8.03
N CYS A 131 3.69 -16.91 -7.12
CA CYS A 131 4.38 -18.15 -7.42
C CYS A 131 4.02 -19.22 -6.40
N TRP A 132 4.26 -20.48 -6.76
CA TRP A 132 4.25 -21.63 -5.86
C TRP A 132 5.61 -22.30 -5.99
N GLN A 133 6.41 -22.25 -4.93
CA GLN A 133 7.78 -22.81 -4.92
C GLN A 133 8.62 -22.32 -6.11
N GLY A 134 8.60 -21.00 -6.37
CA GLY A 134 9.35 -20.38 -7.45
C GLY A 134 8.69 -20.43 -8.83
N ILE A 135 7.59 -21.17 -8.99
CA ILE A 135 6.90 -21.33 -10.28
C ILE A 135 5.70 -20.37 -10.33
N ILE A 136 5.67 -19.47 -11.31
CA ILE A 136 4.57 -18.49 -11.49
C ILE A 136 3.23 -19.22 -11.65
N THR A 137 2.20 -18.77 -10.91
CA THR A 137 0.86 -19.36 -10.94
C THR A 137 -0.03 -18.73 -12.01
N SER A 138 -1.11 -19.43 -12.39
CA SER A 138 -2.19 -18.88 -13.21
C SER A 138 -3.54 -19.09 -12.50
N PRO A 139 -4.38 -18.04 -12.36
CA PRO A 139 -4.16 -16.66 -12.77
C PRO A 139 -3.00 -16.00 -12.00
N VAL A 140 -2.40 -14.98 -12.60
CA VAL A 140 -1.27 -14.23 -12.03
C VAL A 140 -1.80 -13.16 -11.09
N GLY A 141 -1.44 -13.26 -9.80
CA GLY A 141 -1.45 -12.12 -8.88
C GLY A 141 -0.17 -11.30 -9.09
N SER A 142 -0.25 -9.98 -8.94
CA SER A 142 0.95 -9.14 -8.92
C SER A 142 1.00 -8.17 -7.75
N ILE A 143 2.21 -7.91 -7.26
CA ILE A 143 2.53 -6.85 -6.30
C ILE A 143 3.48 -5.91 -7.02
N LYS A 144 3.16 -4.62 -7.02
CA LYS A 144 4.01 -3.60 -7.60
C LYS A 144 4.48 -2.65 -6.52
N VAL A 145 5.79 -2.37 -6.47
CA VAL A 145 6.35 -1.33 -5.62
C VAL A 145 6.96 -0.26 -6.52
N LYS A 146 6.55 0.99 -6.35
CA LYS A 146 7.22 2.14 -6.95
C LYS A 146 7.76 3.06 -5.89
N LEU A 147 8.97 3.55 -6.12
CA LEU A 147 9.69 4.50 -5.27
C LEU A 147 10.00 5.78 -6.05
N ASN A 148 10.08 6.91 -5.34
CA ASN A 148 10.59 8.16 -5.91
C ASN A 148 12.14 8.14 -5.96
N SER A 149 12.75 9.23 -6.42
CA SER A 149 14.22 9.38 -6.48
C SER A 149 14.92 9.33 -5.11
N ASP A 150 14.18 9.63 -4.04
CA ASP A 150 14.66 9.59 -2.66
C ASP A 150 14.31 8.25 -1.96
N ASN A 151 13.89 7.24 -2.75
CA ASN A 151 13.53 5.89 -2.31
C ASN A 151 12.33 5.83 -1.37
N CYS A 152 11.48 6.85 -1.36
CA CYS A 152 10.22 6.86 -0.63
C CYS A 152 9.13 6.14 -1.44
N LEU A 153 8.24 5.42 -0.76
CA LEU A 153 7.14 4.72 -1.41
C LEU A 153 6.18 5.70 -2.13
N LEU A 154 5.84 5.37 -3.37
CA LEU A 154 4.84 6.08 -4.18
C LEU A 154 3.62 5.20 -4.49
N PHE A 155 3.82 3.90 -4.61
CA PHE A 155 2.78 3.00 -5.09
C PHE A 155 3.01 1.58 -4.60
N PHE A 156 1.99 1.03 -3.95
CA PHE A 156 1.91 -0.37 -3.55
C PHE A 156 0.45 -0.83 -3.58
N PRO A 157 -0.02 -1.51 -4.64
CA PRO A 157 -1.25 -2.27 -4.59
C PRO A 157 -0.92 -3.73 -4.30
N SER A 158 -1.46 -4.27 -3.20
CA SER A 158 -1.57 -5.71 -3.00
C SER A 158 -2.90 -6.16 -3.59
N LEU A 159 -2.87 -6.80 -4.77
CA LEU A 159 -4.09 -7.33 -5.39
C LEU A 159 -4.64 -8.50 -4.58
N SER A 160 -5.98 -8.56 -4.47
CA SER A 160 -6.75 -9.59 -3.76
C SER A 160 -6.56 -11.03 -4.25
N LEU A 161 -5.76 -11.28 -5.30
CA LEU A 161 -5.40 -12.63 -5.72
C LEU A 161 -4.36 -13.32 -4.80
N PHE A 162 -3.76 -12.56 -3.86
CA PHE A 162 -2.84 -13.09 -2.85
C PHE A 162 -3.48 -13.33 -1.48
N LEU A 163 -4.74 -12.97 -1.30
CA LEU A 163 -5.44 -13.00 -0.01
C LEU A 163 -6.65 -13.95 -0.07
#